data_AF-A0A931ZTS6-F1
#
_entry.id   AF-A0A931ZTS6-F1
#
_cell.length_a   1.000
_cell.length_b   1.000
_cell.length_c   1.000
_cell.angle_alpha   90.00
_cell.angle_beta   90.00
_cell.angle_gamma   90.00
#
_symmetry.space_group_name_H-M   'P 1'
#
loop_
_entity.id
_entity.type
_entity.pdbx_description
1 polymer ?
#
loop_
_entity_poly.entity_id
_entity_poly.type
_entity_poly.pdbx_seq_one_letter_code
_entity_poly.pdbx_strand_id
1 'polypeptide(L)'
;MTAPSFVAAATILAAACVAPRTGTRPEAASRIRVNQLGYLPEGGKVAVVCSIEPRAFRKFVVVDERGRRVLGPLPAEPAEPFAACTSVHRLDFSALRREGRYRIVLEGVTSPWVRVDRVAYTGTADTLLRYLRQQRSGFNPAFQDSVHTRDGILVDHPTRAGEFIPVSGGWHDAADYLQYGTTSAHATFMMLMAYRDHPLAFVDVVGADGLPGANGVPDILDEARHGLEWLLKMYPEDDLLLNQIGDDRDHRYWDLPSQDSSDYGWGHGGPRPVYPCTGKPQGLFGHRNRSTGLASTAGKYAAAFALGAQLFAERDPTFARVLREKAHAAYALGRANPGVCQTAPAMAPYFYEEDNWADDMELAAAELYALAGEERYLEEALEYAGMEPVT
;
A
#
# COMPACT_ATOMS: atom_id res chain seq x y z
N MET A 1 -3.66 -78.16 -34.78
CA MET A 1 -3.44 -78.28 -33.32
C MET A 1 -1.96 -78.13 -33.05
N THR A 2 -1.57 -76.98 -32.49
CA THR A 2 -0.44 -76.72 -31.57
C THR A 2 -0.17 -75.21 -31.61
N ALA A 3 -0.39 -74.53 -30.49
CA ALA A 3 -0.15 -73.11 -30.30
C ALA A 3 1.36 -72.85 -30.08
N PRO A 4 1.90 -71.70 -30.49
CA PRO A 4 3.12 -71.17 -29.91
C PRO A 4 2.80 -70.02 -28.94
N SER A 5 3.28 -70.21 -27.71
CA SER A 5 3.28 -69.26 -26.61
C SER A 5 4.13 -68.03 -26.93
N PHE A 6 3.59 -66.84 -26.70
CA PHE A 6 4.36 -65.60 -26.66
C PHE A 6 5.04 -65.45 -25.29
N VAL A 7 6.38 -65.51 -25.28
CA VAL A 7 7.22 -65.16 -24.14
C VAL A 7 7.47 -63.64 -24.18
N ALA A 8 7.01 -62.92 -23.17
CA ALA A 8 7.27 -61.50 -22.99
C ALA A 8 8.73 -61.28 -22.56
N ALA A 9 9.51 -60.58 -23.39
CA ALA A 9 10.84 -60.10 -23.03
C ALA A 9 10.69 -58.77 -22.26
N ALA A 10 10.92 -58.81 -20.95
CA ALA A 10 11.03 -57.60 -20.12
C ALA A 10 12.39 -56.94 -20.39
N THR A 11 12.39 -55.79 -21.07
CA THR A 11 13.58 -54.94 -21.21
C THR A 11 13.70 -54.07 -19.96
N ILE A 12 14.69 -54.35 -19.11
CA ILE A 12 15.04 -53.51 -17.96
C ILE A 12 15.70 -52.24 -18.50
N LEU A 13 14.96 -51.12 -18.46
CA LEU A 13 15.52 -49.79 -18.69
C LEU A 13 16.33 -49.42 -17.44
N ALA A 14 17.66 -49.52 -17.51
CA ALA A 14 18.54 -48.98 -16.49
C ALA A 14 18.44 -47.45 -16.52
N ALA A 15 17.69 -46.88 -15.57
CA ALA A 15 17.67 -45.45 -15.33
C ALA A 15 19.07 -45.02 -14.85
N ALA A 16 19.83 -44.38 -15.74
CA ALA A 16 21.04 -43.67 -15.34
C ALA A 16 20.62 -42.55 -14.38
N CYS A 17 20.97 -42.69 -13.09
CA CYS A 17 20.85 -41.64 -12.10
C CYS A 17 21.67 -40.43 -12.55
N VAL A 18 21.03 -39.46 -13.19
CA VAL A 18 21.56 -38.10 -13.31
C VAL A 18 21.43 -37.49 -11.92
N ALA A 19 22.53 -37.51 -11.16
CA ALA A 19 22.60 -36.78 -9.91
C ALA A 19 22.29 -35.30 -10.19
N PRO A 20 21.37 -34.65 -9.46
CA PRO A 20 21.17 -33.22 -9.58
C PRO A 20 22.48 -32.53 -9.19
N ARG A 21 23.03 -31.73 -10.10
CA ARG A 21 24.09 -30.78 -9.76
C ARG A 21 23.50 -29.74 -8.81
N THR A 22 23.50 -30.03 -7.52
CA THR A 22 23.32 -29.06 -6.44
C THR A 22 24.61 -28.25 -6.29
N GLY A 23 25.00 -27.57 -7.36
CA GLY A 23 25.98 -26.49 -7.29
C GLY A 23 25.25 -25.22 -6.88
N THR A 24 24.85 -25.10 -5.61
CA THR A 24 24.60 -23.77 -5.06
C THR A 24 25.94 -23.05 -5.11
N ARG A 25 26.06 -22.09 -6.04
CA ARG A 25 27.20 -21.16 -6.02
C ARG A 25 27.21 -20.57 -4.61
N PRO A 26 28.31 -20.69 -3.84
CA PRO A 26 28.34 -20.16 -2.48
C PRO A 26 27.90 -18.70 -2.56
N GLU A 27 26.90 -18.36 -1.75
CA GLU A 27 26.42 -17.00 -1.68
C GLU A 27 27.62 -16.15 -1.28
N ALA A 28 28.13 -15.35 -2.22
CA ALA A 28 29.35 -14.59 -1.93
C ALA A 28 29.11 -13.72 -0.69
N ALA A 29 30.06 -13.71 0.24
CA ALA A 29 29.89 -13.13 1.57
C ALA A 29 29.60 -11.62 1.57
N SER A 30 29.86 -10.92 0.46
CA SER A 30 29.64 -9.48 0.33
C SER A 30 28.88 -9.09 -0.95
N ARG A 31 27.98 -8.11 -0.84
CA ARG A 31 27.15 -7.58 -1.93
C ARG A 31 27.11 -6.06 -1.90
N ILE A 32 27.11 -5.43 -3.06
CA ILE A 32 26.80 -3.99 -3.20
C ILE A 32 25.32 -3.86 -3.59
N ARG A 33 24.54 -3.20 -2.75
CA ARG A 33 23.13 -2.85 -2.94
C ARG A 33 23.03 -1.44 -3.50
N VAL A 34 22.15 -1.26 -4.48
CA VAL A 34 21.98 -0.02 -5.24
C VAL A 34 20.49 0.24 -5.48
N ASN A 35 20.10 1.51 -5.70
CA ASN A 35 18.83 1.82 -6.33
C ASN A 35 18.82 1.27 -7.77
N GLN A 36 17.93 0.31 -8.04
CA GLN A 36 17.85 -0.37 -9.34
C GLN A 36 17.09 0.43 -10.39
N LEU A 37 16.27 1.42 -9.99
CA LEU A 37 15.67 2.37 -10.93
C LEU A 37 16.77 3.27 -11.51
N GLY A 38 17.61 3.81 -10.63
CA GLY A 38 18.72 4.68 -10.97
C GLY A 38 18.80 5.88 -10.03
N TYR A 39 19.56 6.87 -10.47
CA TYR A 39 19.80 8.11 -9.74
C TYR A 39 19.71 9.31 -10.69
N LEU A 40 19.18 10.43 -10.21
CA LEU A 40 19.18 11.68 -10.97
C LEU A 40 20.60 12.27 -11.03
N PRO A 41 20.98 12.96 -12.13
CA PRO A 41 22.29 13.60 -12.28
C PRO A 41 22.71 14.47 -11.10
N GLU A 42 21.79 15.27 -10.56
CA GLU A 42 22.05 16.18 -9.43
C GLU A 42 21.66 15.58 -8.06
N GLY A 43 21.03 14.40 -8.05
CA GLY A 43 20.60 13.74 -6.81
C GLY A 43 21.76 13.08 -6.05
N GLY A 44 21.53 12.81 -4.76
CA GLY A 44 22.42 11.98 -3.95
C GLY A 44 22.49 10.55 -4.48
N LYS A 45 23.69 9.97 -4.52
CA LYS A 45 23.94 8.63 -5.07
C LYS A 45 24.79 7.84 -4.11
N VAL A 46 24.16 6.95 -3.36
CA VAL A 46 24.82 6.12 -2.35
C VAL A 46 24.48 4.66 -2.61
N ALA A 47 25.52 3.85 -2.79
CA ALA A 47 25.39 2.40 -2.72
C ALA A 47 25.79 1.91 -1.33
N VAL A 48 25.31 0.74 -0.95
CA VAL A 48 25.64 0.14 0.35
C VAL A 48 26.31 -1.20 0.10
N VAL A 49 27.55 -1.37 0.56
CA VAL A 49 28.13 -2.71 0.64
C VAL A 49 27.70 -3.34 1.96
N CYS A 50 27.14 -4.54 1.86
CA CYS A 50 26.78 -5.40 2.98
C CYS A 50 27.65 -6.66 2.91
N SER A 51 28.33 -6.98 4.00
CA SER A 51 29.03 -8.25 4.20
C SER A 51 28.42 -9.00 5.38
N ILE A 52 28.16 -10.29 5.22
CA ILE A 52 27.69 -11.16 6.31
C ILE A 52 28.86 -11.64 7.19
N GLU A 53 30.09 -11.52 6.70
CA GLU A 53 31.32 -11.78 7.46
C GLU A 53 32.07 -10.47 7.77
N PRO A 54 32.78 -10.37 8.91
CA PRO A 54 33.59 -9.21 9.25
C PRO A 54 34.60 -8.88 8.16
N ARG A 55 34.43 -7.70 7.55
CA ARG A 55 35.29 -7.28 6.45
C ARG A 55 35.37 -5.76 6.38
N ALA A 56 36.59 -5.23 6.44
CA ALA A 56 36.85 -3.82 6.18
C ALA A 56 36.94 -3.57 4.68
N PHE A 57 36.24 -2.54 4.22
CA PHE A 57 36.31 -2.03 2.86
C PHE A 57 36.87 -0.62 2.89
N ARG A 58 37.86 -0.31 2.05
CA ARG A 58 38.57 0.98 2.13
C ARG A 58 38.19 1.92 1.01
N LYS A 59 38.25 1.47 -0.24
CA LYS A 59 38.08 2.34 -1.41
C LYS A 59 37.36 1.65 -2.55
N PHE A 60 36.43 2.36 -3.16
CA PHE A 60 35.72 1.89 -4.36
C PHE A 60 36.01 2.80 -5.57
N VAL A 61 35.70 2.30 -6.76
CA VAL A 61 35.73 3.06 -8.02
C VAL A 61 34.39 2.90 -8.74
N VAL A 62 34.08 3.83 -9.63
CA VAL A 62 32.96 3.69 -10.57
C VAL A 62 33.51 3.53 -11.98
N VAL A 63 33.00 2.55 -12.71
CA VAL A 63 33.41 2.23 -14.09
C VAL A 63 32.22 2.35 -15.05
N ASP A 64 32.49 2.78 -16.28
CA ASP A 64 31.49 2.81 -17.37
C ASP A 64 31.30 1.44 -18.04
N GLU A 65 30.42 1.37 -19.03
CA GLU A 65 30.15 0.14 -19.80
C GLU A 65 31.37 -0.43 -20.55
N ARG A 66 32.40 0.39 -20.80
CA ARG A 66 33.66 -0.04 -21.42
C ARG A 66 34.70 -0.47 -20.38
N GLY A 67 34.31 -0.54 -19.10
CA GLY A 67 35.21 -0.86 -17.99
C GLY A 67 36.18 0.26 -17.63
N ARG A 68 36.01 1.46 -18.19
CA ARG A 68 36.89 2.59 -17.89
C ARG A 68 36.48 3.19 -16.56
N ARG A 69 37.45 3.45 -15.69
CA ARG A 69 37.22 4.18 -14.44
C ARG A 69 36.79 5.62 -14.76
N VAL A 70 35.60 6.00 -14.31
CA VAL A 70 35.03 7.34 -14.48
C VAL A 70 34.98 8.14 -13.18
N LEU A 71 35.08 7.48 -12.03
CA LEU A 71 35.15 8.13 -10.72
C LEU A 71 35.99 7.30 -9.75
N GLY A 72 36.64 7.99 -8.82
CA GLY A 72 37.42 7.40 -7.74
C GLY A 72 38.90 7.10 -8.07
N PRO A 73 39.62 6.48 -7.14
CA PRO A 73 39.10 5.82 -5.93
C PRO A 73 38.51 6.79 -4.91
N LEU A 74 37.36 6.43 -4.33
CA LEU A 74 36.64 7.16 -3.28
C LEU A 74 36.62 6.31 -2.00
N PRO A 75 36.55 6.94 -0.80
CA PRO A 75 36.47 6.20 0.45
C PRO A 75 35.15 5.43 0.56
N ALA A 76 35.21 4.21 1.11
CA ALA A 76 34.03 3.52 1.61
C ALA A 76 33.82 3.93 3.07
N GLU A 77 32.71 4.59 3.36
CA GLU A 77 32.44 5.14 4.70
C GLU A 77 31.76 4.08 5.57
N PRO A 78 32.32 3.72 6.75
CA PRO A 78 31.67 2.77 7.65
C PRO A 78 30.28 3.24 8.07
N ALA A 79 29.35 2.29 8.21
CA ALA A 79 28.03 2.51 8.78
C ALA A 79 27.67 1.39 9.75
N GLU A 80 26.67 1.64 10.58
CA GLU A 80 26.21 0.66 11.55
C GLU A 80 25.75 -0.65 10.88
N PRO A 81 26.04 -1.81 11.51
CA PRO A 81 25.49 -3.10 11.08
C PRO A 81 23.96 -3.06 10.95
N PHE A 82 23.41 -3.81 10.00
CA PHE A 82 21.96 -3.88 9.78
C PHE A 82 21.54 -5.29 9.37
N ALA A 83 20.53 -5.83 10.08
CA ALA A 83 20.04 -7.20 9.91
C ALA A 83 21.20 -8.21 9.90
N ALA A 84 21.34 -9.03 8.85
CA ALA A 84 22.42 -10.01 8.74
C ALA A 84 23.79 -9.43 8.33
N CYS A 85 23.88 -8.14 8.01
CA CYS A 85 25.13 -7.52 7.55
C CYS A 85 26.01 -7.15 8.75
N THR A 86 27.09 -7.93 8.97
CA THR A 86 28.07 -7.69 10.06
C THR A 86 29.08 -6.60 9.73
N SER A 87 29.23 -6.23 8.45
CA SER A 87 30.00 -5.06 8.04
C SER A 87 29.26 -4.30 6.94
N VAL A 88 29.03 -3.00 7.17
CA VAL A 88 28.29 -2.12 6.27
C VAL A 88 29.13 -0.89 5.95
N HIS A 89 29.23 -0.52 4.67
CA HIS A 89 29.82 0.76 4.27
C HIS A 89 28.95 1.46 3.22
N ARG A 90 28.86 2.78 3.31
CA ARG A 90 28.24 3.67 2.33
C ARG A 90 29.28 4.05 1.27
N LEU A 91 28.87 3.96 0.01
CA LEU A 91 29.69 4.26 -1.16
C LEU A 91 29.04 5.46 -1.85
N ASP A 92 29.42 6.68 -1.48
CA ASP A 92 28.88 7.91 -2.04
C ASP A 92 29.57 8.25 -3.37
N PHE A 93 28.84 8.15 -4.47
CA PHE A 93 29.28 8.50 -5.81
C PHE A 93 28.49 9.67 -6.40
N SER A 94 27.94 10.54 -5.54
CA SER A 94 27.09 11.68 -5.93
C SER A 94 27.77 12.63 -6.91
N ALA A 95 29.11 12.72 -6.87
CA ALA A 95 29.93 13.49 -7.80
C ALA A 95 29.79 13.05 -9.28
N LEU A 96 29.34 11.81 -9.54
CA LEU A 96 29.04 11.35 -10.90
C LEU A 96 27.72 11.95 -11.38
N ARG A 97 27.78 12.96 -12.26
CA ARG A 97 26.60 13.62 -12.84
C ARG A 97 26.29 13.22 -14.27
N ARG A 98 27.30 12.71 -15.00
CA ARG A 98 27.14 12.34 -16.40
C ARG A 98 26.15 11.18 -16.53
N GLU A 99 25.14 11.37 -17.36
CA GLU A 99 24.18 10.30 -17.65
C GLU A 99 24.86 9.08 -18.26
N GLY A 100 24.34 7.90 -17.95
CA GLY A 100 24.84 6.64 -18.48
C GLY A 100 24.69 5.47 -17.52
N ARG A 101 25.30 4.34 -17.91
CA ARG A 101 25.31 3.10 -17.14
C ARG A 101 26.68 2.83 -16.54
N TYR A 102 26.67 2.44 -15.28
CA TYR A 102 27.87 2.31 -14.47
C TYR A 102 27.86 1.06 -13.59
N ARG A 103 29.03 0.67 -13.12
CA ARG A 103 29.20 -0.29 -12.02
C ARG A 103 30.10 0.29 -10.95
N ILE A 104 29.80 -0.07 -9.71
CA ILE A 104 30.60 0.23 -8.54
C ILE A 104 31.46 -0.99 -8.26
N VAL A 105 32.78 -0.79 -8.18
CA VAL A 105 33.75 -1.86 -7.93
C VAL A 105 34.49 -1.55 -6.65
N LEU A 106 34.44 -2.48 -5.70
CA LEU A 106 35.03 -2.37 -4.38
C LEU A 106 35.70 -3.71 -4.04
N GLU A 107 37.03 -3.74 -4.07
CA GLU A 107 37.85 -4.84 -3.53
C GLU A 107 37.34 -6.26 -3.92
N GLY A 108 37.09 -6.48 -5.22
CA GLY A 108 36.61 -7.77 -5.74
C GLY A 108 35.09 -7.97 -5.70
N VAL A 109 34.34 -7.03 -5.13
CA VAL A 109 32.87 -6.97 -5.18
C VAL A 109 32.46 -5.97 -6.26
N THR A 110 31.51 -6.36 -7.11
CA THR A 110 30.98 -5.50 -8.18
C THR A 110 29.47 -5.41 -8.04
N SER A 111 28.92 -4.21 -8.18
CA SER A 111 27.48 -3.98 -8.13
C SER A 111 26.76 -4.52 -9.38
N PRO A 112 25.43 -4.70 -9.31
CA PRO A 112 24.60 -4.63 -10.51
C PRO A 112 24.84 -3.33 -11.28
N TRP A 113 24.40 -3.26 -12.54
CA TRP A 113 24.43 -2.01 -13.29
C TRP A 113 23.56 -0.95 -12.60
N VAL A 114 24.08 0.26 -12.49
CA VAL A 114 23.33 1.45 -12.04
C VAL A 114 23.18 2.43 -13.20
N ARG A 115 22.06 3.16 -13.22
CA ARG A 115 21.81 4.24 -14.18
C ARG A 115 21.92 5.58 -13.48
N VAL A 116 22.64 6.52 -14.09
CA VAL A 116 22.48 7.95 -13.80
C VAL A 116 21.71 8.54 -14.98
N ASP A 117 20.52 9.05 -14.74
CA ASP A 117 19.57 9.41 -15.79
C ASP A 117 18.60 10.48 -15.29
N ARG A 118 18.40 11.57 -16.03
CA ARG A 118 17.43 12.62 -15.66
C ARG A 118 15.99 12.12 -15.61
N VAL A 119 15.68 11.01 -16.28
CA VAL A 119 14.35 10.38 -16.29
C VAL A 119 14.30 9.07 -15.47
N ALA A 120 15.22 8.88 -14.51
CA ALA A 120 15.32 7.64 -13.73
C ALA A 120 14.02 7.23 -13.00
N TYR A 121 13.14 8.19 -12.70
CA TYR A 121 11.88 7.98 -11.99
C TYR A 121 10.64 8.27 -12.84
N THR A 122 10.79 8.55 -14.14
CA THR A 122 9.63 8.79 -15.02
C THR A 122 8.77 7.52 -15.10
N GLY A 123 7.47 7.65 -14.83
CA GLY A 123 6.51 6.54 -14.86
C GLY A 123 6.49 5.66 -13.59
N THR A 124 7.31 5.93 -12.58
CA THR A 124 7.32 5.11 -11.36
C THR A 124 6.06 5.30 -10.54
N ALA A 125 5.54 6.53 -10.49
CA ALA A 125 4.30 6.83 -9.79
C ALA A 125 3.10 6.09 -10.42
N ASP A 126 3.02 6.06 -11.75
CA ASP A 126 1.94 5.37 -12.47
C ASP A 126 2.00 3.85 -12.31
N THR A 127 3.19 3.29 -12.09
CA THR A 127 3.36 1.86 -11.79
C THR A 127 2.72 1.49 -10.44
N LEU A 128 2.77 2.38 -9.44
CA LEU A 128 2.10 2.18 -8.16
C LEU A 128 0.58 2.25 -8.30
N LEU A 129 0.06 3.18 -9.13
CA LEU A 129 -1.37 3.26 -9.44
C LEU A 129 -1.87 2.00 -10.14
N ARG A 130 -1.06 1.40 -11.03
CA ARG A 130 -1.38 0.11 -11.63
C ARG A 130 -1.55 -1.00 -10.59
N TYR A 131 -0.77 -0.99 -9.50
CA TYR A 131 -0.96 -1.94 -8.40
C TYR A 131 -2.28 -1.66 -7.67
N LEU A 132 -2.55 -0.41 -7.28
CA LEU A 132 -3.81 -0.04 -6.62
C LEU A 132 -5.04 -0.44 -7.44
N ARG A 133 -5.00 -0.27 -8.77
CA ARG A 133 -6.10 -0.68 -9.67
C ARG A 133 -6.37 -2.19 -9.65
N GLN A 134 -5.34 -3.01 -9.49
CA GLN A 134 -5.50 -4.46 -9.36
C GLN A 134 -6.19 -4.85 -8.07
N GLN A 135 -6.10 -4.00 -7.03
CA GLN A 135 -6.76 -4.20 -5.76
C GLN A 135 -8.22 -3.75 -5.75
N ARG A 136 -8.75 -3.15 -6.83
CA ARG A 136 -10.14 -2.66 -6.82
C ARG A 136 -11.14 -3.79 -6.59
N SER A 137 -12.02 -3.58 -5.61
CA SER A 137 -13.27 -4.33 -5.43
C SER A 137 -14.41 -3.59 -6.14
N GLY A 138 -15.47 -4.30 -6.53
CA GLY A 138 -16.36 -3.84 -7.60
C GLY A 138 -15.71 -4.05 -8.96
N PHE A 139 -15.91 -3.13 -9.92
CA PHE A 139 -15.28 -3.25 -11.24
C PHE A 139 -13.75 -3.20 -11.11
N ASN A 140 -13.09 -4.25 -11.58
CA ASN A 140 -11.64 -4.41 -11.53
C ASN A 140 -11.08 -4.45 -12.96
N PRO A 141 -10.25 -3.46 -13.37
CA PRO A 141 -9.73 -3.38 -14.73
C PRO A 141 -8.76 -4.50 -15.10
N ALA A 142 -8.16 -5.19 -14.12
CA ALA A 142 -7.27 -6.32 -14.38
C ALA A 142 -8.05 -7.59 -14.79
N PHE A 143 -9.23 -7.78 -14.20
CA PHE A 143 -10.14 -8.87 -14.55
C PHE A 143 -11.12 -8.49 -15.67
N GLN A 144 -11.32 -7.19 -15.91
CA GLN A 144 -12.39 -6.64 -16.75
C GLN A 144 -13.78 -7.15 -16.35
N ASP A 145 -13.97 -7.34 -15.04
CA ASP A 145 -15.18 -7.86 -14.43
C ASP A 145 -15.34 -7.27 -13.03
N SER A 146 -16.47 -7.51 -12.39
CA SER A 146 -16.77 -7.03 -11.04
C SER A 146 -16.66 -8.13 -9.99
N VAL A 147 -15.96 -7.84 -8.91
CA VAL A 147 -15.81 -8.73 -7.75
C VAL A 147 -16.51 -8.14 -6.53
N HIS A 148 -16.89 -9.01 -5.58
CA HIS A 148 -17.52 -8.61 -4.30
C HIS A 148 -18.69 -7.61 -4.44
N THR A 149 -19.56 -7.83 -5.43
CA THR A 149 -20.70 -6.94 -5.76
C THR A 149 -21.88 -7.00 -4.80
N ARG A 150 -21.74 -7.78 -3.71
CA ARG A 150 -22.79 -8.07 -2.71
C ARG A 150 -22.41 -7.63 -1.30
N ASP A 151 -21.42 -6.76 -1.15
CA ASP A 151 -21.09 -6.21 0.16
C ASP A 151 -22.18 -5.24 0.61
N GLY A 152 -22.73 -5.35 1.81
CA GLY A 152 -22.39 -6.30 2.87
C GLY A 152 -23.46 -6.32 3.96
N ILE A 153 -23.24 -7.12 5.00
CA ILE A 153 -24.16 -7.27 6.12
C ILE A 153 -23.53 -6.66 7.36
N LEU A 154 -24.20 -5.68 7.96
CA LEU A 154 -23.75 -5.02 9.16
C LEU A 154 -23.68 -6.02 10.33
N VAL A 155 -22.53 -6.09 11.00
CA VAL A 155 -22.30 -6.94 12.17
C VAL A 155 -21.81 -6.09 13.34
N ASP A 156 -21.99 -6.59 14.56
CA ASP A 156 -21.51 -5.93 15.79
C ASP A 156 -22.05 -4.50 16.04
N HIS A 157 -23.01 -4.03 15.22
CA HIS A 157 -23.76 -2.81 15.49
C HIS A 157 -24.76 -3.04 16.63
N PRO A 158 -24.88 -2.11 17.61
CA PRO A 158 -25.72 -2.31 18.80
C PRO A 158 -27.19 -2.66 18.53
N THR A 159 -27.76 -2.12 17.45
CA THR A 159 -29.21 -2.22 17.14
C THR A 159 -29.55 -2.59 15.70
N ARG A 160 -28.57 -2.65 14.79
CA ARG A 160 -28.78 -2.80 13.33
C ARG A 160 -28.08 -4.03 12.75
N ALA A 161 -27.53 -4.90 13.61
CA ALA A 161 -26.86 -6.11 13.15
C ALA A 161 -27.80 -6.98 12.30
N GLY A 162 -27.30 -7.45 11.15
CA GLY A 162 -28.07 -8.20 10.15
C GLY A 162 -28.65 -7.34 9.01
N GLU A 163 -28.58 -6.00 9.12
CA GLU A 163 -28.99 -5.09 8.04
C GLU A 163 -28.04 -5.19 6.85
N PHE A 164 -28.59 -5.22 5.63
CA PHE A 164 -27.80 -5.10 4.41
C PHE A 164 -27.46 -3.63 4.14
N ILE A 165 -26.18 -3.33 3.96
CA ILE A 165 -25.68 -2.00 3.62
C ILE A 165 -24.84 -2.06 2.33
N PRO A 166 -25.19 -1.31 1.26
CA PRO A 166 -24.56 -1.46 -0.05
C PRO A 166 -23.21 -0.73 -0.12
N VAL A 167 -22.12 -1.42 0.26
CA VAL A 167 -20.78 -0.83 0.43
C VAL A 167 -19.72 -1.40 -0.51
N SER A 168 -20.13 -2.17 -1.54
CA SER A 168 -19.22 -2.66 -2.59
C SER A 168 -18.42 -1.52 -3.26
N GLY A 169 -17.15 -1.77 -3.52
CA GLY A 169 -16.19 -0.81 -4.10
C GLY A 169 -14.87 -0.82 -3.34
N GLY A 170 -14.06 0.24 -3.47
CA GLY A 170 -12.82 0.40 -2.69
C GLY A 170 -11.70 -0.52 -3.15
N TRP A 171 -10.74 -0.78 -2.28
CA TRP A 171 -9.62 -1.68 -2.53
C TRP A 171 -9.57 -2.82 -1.52
N HIS A 172 -9.20 -4.01 -1.98
CA HIS A 172 -8.65 -5.07 -1.15
C HIS A 172 -7.35 -4.57 -0.52
N ASP A 173 -7.27 -4.67 0.80
CA ASP A 173 -6.27 -3.98 1.62
C ASP A 173 -4.86 -4.53 1.44
N ALA A 174 -4.75 -5.85 1.29
CA ALA A 174 -3.49 -6.51 1.01
C ALA A 174 -3.68 -7.67 0.01
N ALA A 175 -3.09 -8.82 0.30
CA ALA A 175 -3.24 -10.01 -0.53
C ALA A 175 -4.53 -10.80 -0.23
N ASP A 176 -5.22 -10.45 0.85
CA ASP A 176 -6.57 -10.93 1.19
C ASP A 176 -7.62 -10.00 0.57
N TYR A 177 -8.90 -10.35 0.72
CA TYR A 177 -9.99 -9.53 0.17
C TYR A 177 -10.57 -8.55 1.18
N LEU A 178 -10.00 -8.46 2.37
CA LEU A 178 -10.45 -7.55 3.43
C LEU A 178 -10.30 -6.10 2.98
N GLN A 179 -11.15 -5.22 3.51
CA GLN A 179 -11.12 -3.80 3.18
C GLN A 179 -11.30 -3.00 4.45
N TYR A 180 -10.46 -1.99 4.67
CA TYR A 180 -10.51 -1.15 5.86
C TYR A 180 -10.65 0.32 5.51
N GLY A 181 -11.49 1.00 6.28
CA GLY A 181 -11.72 2.43 6.17
C GLY A 181 -10.45 3.22 6.47
N THR A 182 -9.72 2.84 7.52
CA THR A 182 -8.50 3.52 7.97
C THR A 182 -7.40 3.55 6.91
N THR A 183 -7.05 2.39 6.35
CA THR A 183 -6.00 2.26 5.33
C THR A 183 -6.42 2.88 4.00
N SER A 184 -7.68 2.69 3.59
CA SER A 184 -8.20 3.28 2.35
C SER A 184 -8.30 4.81 2.43
N ALA A 185 -8.70 5.37 3.57
CA ALA A 185 -8.71 6.81 3.80
C ALA A 185 -7.29 7.39 3.74
N HIS A 186 -6.34 6.73 4.39
CA HIS A 186 -4.93 7.12 4.33
C HIS A 186 -4.37 7.03 2.90
N ALA A 187 -4.57 5.92 2.19
CA ALA A 187 -4.12 5.76 0.80
C ALA A 187 -4.73 6.83 -0.12
N THR A 188 -6.03 7.12 0.05
CA THR A 188 -6.73 8.18 -0.68
C THR A 188 -6.10 9.54 -0.40
N PHE A 189 -5.89 9.88 0.87
CA PHE A 189 -5.26 11.14 1.27
C PHE A 189 -3.85 11.28 0.72
N MET A 190 -3.02 10.23 0.80
CA MET A 190 -1.66 10.23 0.25
C MET A 190 -1.65 10.44 -1.27
N MET A 191 -2.60 9.85 -2.01
CA MET A 191 -2.72 10.09 -3.45
C MET A 191 -3.11 11.54 -3.76
N LEU A 192 -4.09 12.09 -3.02
CA LEU A 192 -4.51 13.49 -3.16
C LEU A 192 -3.36 14.45 -2.82
N MET A 193 -2.64 14.21 -1.72
CA MET A 193 -1.49 15.02 -1.31
C MET A 193 -0.36 14.95 -2.34
N ALA A 194 -0.03 13.75 -2.83
CA ALA A 194 1.01 13.58 -3.84
C ALA A 194 0.67 14.35 -5.13
N TYR A 195 -0.60 14.37 -5.54
CA TYR A 195 -1.05 15.19 -6.66
C TYR A 195 -0.98 16.69 -6.36
N ARG A 196 -1.44 17.13 -5.18
CA ARG A 196 -1.38 18.55 -4.76
C ARG A 196 0.04 19.08 -4.86
N ASP A 197 1.01 18.33 -4.35
CA ASP A 197 2.39 18.79 -4.20
C ASP A 197 3.22 18.54 -5.48
N HIS A 198 2.88 17.51 -6.26
CA HIS A 198 3.62 17.08 -7.45
C HIS A 198 2.71 16.72 -8.65
N PRO A 199 1.88 17.65 -9.16
CA PRO A 199 0.87 17.33 -10.18
C PRO A 199 1.47 16.87 -11.52
N LEU A 200 2.71 17.26 -11.83
CA LEU A 200 3.42 16.88 -13.05
C LEU A 200 4.01 15.46 -13.02
N ALA A 201 3.94 14.77 -11.87
CA ALA A 201 4.47 13.42 -11.72
C ALA A 201 3.54 12.32 -12.26
N PHE A 202 2.30 12.67 -12.62
CA PHE A 202 1.24 11.74 -12.98
C PHE A 202 0.75 12.02 -14.39
N VAL A 203 0.60 10.97 -15.18
CA VAL A 203 0.08 11.08 -16.56
C VAL A 203 -1.43 10.86 -16.60
N ASP A 204 -2.02 11.02 -17.79
CA ASP A 204 -3.42 10.67 -18.11
C ASP A 204 -3.37 9.70 -19.29
N VAL A 205 -3.51 8.41 -19.00
CA VAL A 205 -3.35 7.32 -19.98
C VAL A 205 -4.42 6.23 -19.87
N VAL A 206 -5.16 6.18 -18.75
CA VAL A 206 -6.32 5.30 -18.57
C VAL A 206 -7.55 6.12 -18.18
N GLY A 207 -8.73 5.53 -18.37
CA GLY A 207 -9.98 6.15 -17.93
C GLY A 207 -10.20 5.96 -16.43
N ALA A 208 -11.29 6.56 -15.92
CA ALA A 208 -11.66 6.45 -14.50
C ALA A 208 -11.89 4.99 -14.04
N ASP A 209 -12.29 4.12 -14.97
CA ASP A 209 -12.46 2.68 -14.76
C ASP A 209 -11.12 1.90 -14.73
N GLY A 210 -10.01 2.55 -15.06
CA GLY A 210 -8.67 1.98 -15.16
C GLY A 210 -8.39 1.25 -16.47
N LEU A 211 -9.29 1.31 -17.46
CA LEU A 211 -9.08 0.73 -18.79
C LEU A 211 -8.30 1.69 -19.70
N PRO A 212 -7.59 1.18 -20.74
CA PRO A 212 -6.79 2.03 -21.63
C PRO A 212 -7.61 3.14 -22.30
N GLY A 213 -7.09 4.37 -22.25
CA GLY A 213 -7.69 5.53 -22.92
C GLY A 213 -7.79 6.74 -21.98
N ALA A 214 -7.08 7.82 -22.31
CA ALA A 214 -7.11 9.07 -21.55
C ALA A 214 -8.51 9.67 -21.47
N ASN A 215 -8.85 10.28 -20.33
CA ASN A 215 -10.15 10.93 -20.09
C ASN A 215 -10.04 12.43 -19.77
N GLY A 216 -8.86 13.02 -19.81
CA GLY A 216 -8.59 14.42 -19.46
C GLY A 216 -8.33 14.65 -17.97
N VAL A 217 -8.24 13.58 -17.16
CA VAL A 217 -7.98 13.62 -15.72
C VAL A 217 -6.67 12.88 -15.45
N PRO A 218 -5.73 13.48 -14.68
CA PRO A 218 -4.55 12.75 -14.24
C PRO A 218 -4.97 11.46 -13.53
N ASP A 219 -4.38 10.34 -13.95
CA ASP A 219 -4.67 8.98 -13.50
C ASP A 219 -4.79 8.83 -11.96
N ILE A 220 -3.99 9.59 -11.21
CA ILE A 220 -4.01 9.59 -9.74
C ILE A 220 -5.29 10.19 -9.15
N LEU A 221 -5.87 11.20 -9.80
CA LEU A 221 -7.13 11.79 -9.35
C LEU A 221 -8.30 10.86 -9.59
N ASP A 222 -8.29 10.10 -10.69
CA ASP A 222 -9.29 9.06 -10.92
C ASP A 222 -9.20 7.95 -9.87
N GLU A 223 -7.98 7.51 -9.52
CA GLU A 223 -7.80 6.52 -8.45
C GLU A 223 -8.20 7.08 -7.08
N ALA A 224 -7.84 8.33 -6.77
CA ALA A 224 -8.26 8.99 -5.54
C ALA A 224 -9.78 9.17 -5.48
N ARG A 225 -10.44 9.46 -6.61
CA ARG A 225 -11.90 9.53 -6.69
C ARG A 225 -12.55 8.19 -6.36
N HIS A 226 -12.01 7.07 -6.88
CA HIS A 226 -12.48 5.72 -6.52
C HIS A 226 -12.45 5.49 -5.00
N GLY A 227 -11.36 5.91 -4.34
CA GLY A 227 -11.24 5.89 -2.88
C GLY A 227 -12.29 6.76 -2.18
N LEU A 228 -12.41 8.03 -2.56
CA LEU A 228 -13.38 8.97 -1.99
C LEU A 228 -14.82 8.48 -2.14
N GLU A 229 -15.19 7.96 -3.31
CA GLU A 229 -16.53 7.40 -3.57
C GLU A 229 -16.82 6.18 -2.70
N TRP A 230 -15.81 5.35 -2.41
CA TRP A 230 -15.98 4.24 -1.48
C TRP A 230 -16.07 4.70 -0.02
N LEU A 231 -15.24 5.66 0.40
CA LEU A 231 -15.32 6.25 1.74
C LEU A 231 -16.70 6.89 2.01
N LEU A 232 -17.33 7.50 0.99
CA LEU A 232 -18.70 8.01 1.09
C LEU A 232 -19.72 6.89 1.39
N LYS A 233 -19.54 5.68 0.82
CA LYS A 233 -20.37 4.51 1.14
C LYS A 233 -20.07 3.96 2.53
N MET A 234 -18.82 4.08 2.99
CA MET A 234 -18.39 3.69 4.34
C MET A 234 -18.73 4.73 5.42
N TYR A 235 -19.24 5.90 5.05
CA TYR A 235 -19.81 6.89 5.95
C TYR A 235 -21.19 7.38 5.45
N PRO A 236 -22.19 6.46 5.35
CA PRO A 236 -23.45 6.73 4.68
C PRO A 236 -24.32 7.75 5.45
N GLU A 237 -24.30 7.69 6.77
CA GLU A 237 -25.10 8.49 7.69
C GLU A 237 -24.18 9.18 8.70
N ASP A 238 -24.58 10.33 9.24
CA ASP A 238 -23.70 11.16 10.08
C ASP A 238 -23.26 10.47 11.38
N ASP A 239 -24.01 9.47 11.84
CA ASP A 239 -23.75 8.65 13.04
C ASP A 239 -23.38 7.18 12.74
N LEU A 240 -23.25 6.80 11.46
CA LEU A 240 -22.81 5.47 11.05
C LEU A 240 -21.48 5.54 10.30
N LEU A 241 -20.38 5.40 11.05
CA LEU A 241 -19.03 5.26 10.48
C LEU A 241 -18.67 3.78 10.39
N LEU A 242 -18.37 3.31 9.17
CA LEU A 242 -17.96 1.93 8.91
C LEU A 242 -16.45 1.82 8.84
N ASN A 243 -15.91 0.74 9.43
CA ASN A 243 -14.46 0.54 9.56
C ASN A 243 -13.91 -0.59 8.69
N GLN A 244 -14.68 -1.65 8.45
CA GLN A 244 -14.14 -2.88 7.87
C GLN A 244 -15.18 -3.66 7.08
N ILE A 245 -14.77 -4.26 5.97
CA ILE A 245 -15.52 -5.28 5.22
C ILE A 245 -14.71 -6.58 5.21
N GLY A 246 -15.38 -7.70 5.51
CA GLY A 246 -14.76 -9.01 5.65
C GLY A 246 -14.04 -9.19 6.99
N ASP A 247 -13.59 -10.40 7.27
CA ASP A 247 -12.69 -10.73 8.39
C ASP A 247 -11.86 -11.98 8.07
N ASP A 248 -11.01 -12.40 9.01
CA ASP A 248 -10.00 -13.44 8.86
C ASP A 248 -10.52 -14.84 8.48
N ARG A 249 -11.85 -15.03 8.37
CA ARG A 249 -12.43 -16.18 7.68
C ARG A 249 -12.01 -16.26 6.20
N ASP A 250 -11.65 -15.13 5.59
CA ASP A 250 -11.11 -15.02 4.22
C ASP A 250 -9.82 -15.83 4.02
N HIS A 251 -8.95 -15.85 5.04
CA HIS A 251 -7.58 -16.37 4.94
C HIS A 251 -7.47 -17.88 4.83
N ARG A 252 -8.60 -18.58 4.70
CA ARG A 252 -8.67 -20.03 4.52
C ARG A 252 -8.49 -20.45 3.06
N TYR A 253 -8.62 -19.51 2.13
CA TYR A 253 -8.67 -19.79 0.69
C TYR A 253 -7.54 -19.08 -0.06
N TRP A 254 -7.13 -19.68 -1.17
CA TRP A 254 -6.09 -19.19 -2.08
C TRP A 254 -6.66 -19.22 -3.51
N ASP A 255 -7.74 -18.47 -3.72
CA ASP A 255 -8.42 -18.34 -5.00
C ASP A 255 -8.24 -16.94 -5.57
N LEU A 256 -9.03 -16.59 -6.60
CA LEU A 256 -9.13 -15.23 -7.14
C LEU A 256 -10.40 -14.58 -6.60
N PRO A 257 -10.48 -13.24 -6.49
CA PRO A 257 -11.65 -12.57 -5.93
C PRO A 257 -12.93 -12.81 -6.77
N SER A 258 -12.80 -13.14 -8.06
CA SER A 258 -13.90 -13.57 -8.92
C SER A 258 -14.48 -14.95 -8.57
N GLN A 259 -13.77 -15.72 -7.74
CA GLN A 259 -14.09 -17.09 -7.32
C GLN A 259 -13.99 -17.24 -5.80
N ASP A 260 -14.12 -16.13 -5.06
CA ASP A 260 -13.95 -16.09 -3.61
C ASP A 260 -14.81 -17.17 -2.91
N SER A 261 -14.12 -18.14 -2.32
CA SER A 261 -14.69 -19.30 -1.65
C SER A 261 -15.11 -19.01 -0.21
N SER A 262 -14.85 -17.81 0.30
CA SER A 262 -15.17 -17.40 1.66
C SER A 262 -16.67 -17.49 1.93
N ASP A 263 -17.04 -17.99 3.12
CA ASP A 263 -18.41 -18.03 3.60
C ASP A 263 -18.48 -17.45 5.02
N TYR A 264 -19.18 -16.32 5.13
CA TYR A 264 -19.37 -15.60 6.38
C TYR A 264 -20.67 -15.94 7.09
N GLY A 265 -21.40 -16.95 6.62
CA GLY A 265 -22.72 -17.38 7.11
C GLY A 265 -23.87 -17.10 6.12
N TRP A 266 -23.55 -16.59 4.93
CA TRP A 266 -24.52 -16.22 3.89
C TRP A 266 -24.23 -16.91 2.54
N GLY A 267 -23.46 -17.99 2.57
CA GLY A 267 -23.08 -18.79 1.41
C GLY A 267 -21.76 -18.34 0.78
N HIS A 268 -21.12 -19.27 0.06
CA HIS A 268 -19.85 -19.03 -0.63
C HIS A 268 -19.91 -17.85 -1.60
N GLY A 269 -18.95 -16.93 -1.48
CA GLY A 269 -18.89 -15.68 -2.25
C GLY A 269 -20.08 -14.75 -2.00
N GLY A 270 -20.84 -15.00 -0.93
CA GLY A 270 -22.01 -14.21 -0.51
C GLY A 270 -21.62 -12.85 0.05
N PRO A 271 -22.59 -12.12 0.63
CA PRO A 271 -22.31 -10.87 1.34
C PRO A 271 -21.25 -11.05 2.42
N ARG A 272 -20.42 -10.02 2.62
CA ARG A 272 -19.36 -10.00 3.61
C ARG A 272 -19.76 -9.17 4.83
N PRO A 273 -19.26 -9.48 6.04
CA PRO A 273 -19.56 -8.74 7.24
C PRO A 273 -19.00 -7.32 7.15
N VAL A 274 -19.78 -6.34 7.59
CA VAL A 274 -19.38 -4.94 7.67
C VAL A 274 -19.36 -4.53 9.13
N TYR A 275 -18.21 -4.10 9.64
CA TYR A 275 -18.04 -3.67 11.03
C TYR A 275 -18.10 -2.15 11.12
N PRO A 276 -19.01 -1.58 11.93
CA PRO A 276 -19.01 -0.14 12.23
C PRO A 276 -17.92 0.19 13.26
N CYS A 277 -17.59 1.48 13.41
CA CYS A 277 -16.97 1.97 14.63
C CYS A 277 -18.05 2.17 15.71
N THR A 278 -17.86 1.55 16.88
CA THR A 278 -18.84 1.65 17.99
C THR A 278 -18.31 2.39 19.22
N GLY A 279 -17.03 2.78 19.21
CA GLY A 279 -16.33 3.38 20.35
C GLY A 279 -16.08 2.40 21.50
N LYS A 280 -16.24 1.09 21.27
CA LYS A 280 -16.07 0.02 22.26
C LYS A 280 -15.31 -1.16 21.64
N PRO A 281 -14.74 -2.06 22.45
CA PRO A 281 -14.13 -3.31 21.97
C PRO A 281 -15.08 -4.13 21.07
N GLN A 282 -14.63 -4.46 19.86
CA GLN A 282 -15.40 -5.15 18.82
C GLN A 282 -14.72 -6.43 18.33
N GLY A 283 -15.51 -7.35 17.79
CA GLY A 283 -15.03 -8.61 17.18
C GLY A 283 -16.04 -9.75 17.28
N LEU A 284 -15.81 -10.83 16.54
CA LEU A 284 -16.65 -12.04 16.57
C LEU A 284 -15.96 -13.21 17.27
N PHE A 285 -16.71 -14.28 17.51
CA PHE A 285 -16.25 -15.61 17.96
C PHE A 285 -15.30 -15.68 19.17
N GLY A 286 -15.26 -14.64 20.01
CA GLY A 286 -14.52 -14.61 21.27
C GLY A 286 -13.24 -13.76 21.25
N HIS A 287 -12.82 -13.28 20.08
CA HIS A 287 -11.75 -12.29 19.97
C HIS A 287 -12.32 -10.88 19.95
N ARG A 288 -11.60 -9.92 20.54
CA ARG A 288 -11.99 -8.51 20.62
C ARG A 288 -10.77 -7.63 20.40
N ASN A 289 -10.96 -6.52 19.69
CA ASN A 289 -9.99 -5.43 19.62
C ASN A 289 -10.04 -4.57 20.90
N ARG A 290 -9.33 -3.44 20.89
CA ARG A 290 -9.21 -2.52 22.04
C ARG A 290 -9.70 -1.12 21.70
N SER A 291 -10.69 -1.00 20.81
CA SER A 291 -11.25 0.29 20.40
C SER A 291 -11.85 1.04 21.59
N THR A 292 -11.67 2.37 21.59
CA THR A 292 -12.10 3.28 22.66
C THR A 292 -12.89 4.49 22.16
N GLY A 293 -12.92 4.73 20.85
CA GLY A 293 -13.58 5.88 20.25
C GLY A 293 -13.76 5.72 18.74
N LEU A 294 -14.09 6.83 18.08
CA LEU A 294 -14.26 6.90 16.62
C LEU A 294 -13.24 7.85 15.98
N ALA A 295 -12.59 8.71 16.78
CA ALA A 295 -11.83 9.85 16.31
C ALA A 295 -10.71 9.48 15.32
N SER A 296 -9.99 8.37 15.54
CA SER A 296 -8.90 7.99 14.62
C SER A 296 -9.39 7.69 13.20
N THR A 297 -10.49 6.95 13.05
CA THR A 297 -11.07 6.67 11.72
C THR A 297 -11.79 7.90 11.16
N ALA A 298 -12.53 8.62 12.01
CA ALA A 298 -13.27 9.81 11.62
C ALA A 298 -12.34 10.94 11.12
N GLY A 299 -11.18 11.13 11.77
CA GLY A 299 -10.14 12.08 11.37
C GLY A 299 -9.56 11.75 10.00
N LYS A 300 -9.18 10.49 9.75
CA LYS A 300 -8.70 10.05 8.43
C LYS A 300 -9.73 10.31 7.32
N TYR A 301 -11.01 10.03 7.58
CA TYR A 301 -12.09 10.30 6.62
C TYR A 301 -12.25 11.80 6.38
N ALA A 302 -12.28 12.60 7.45
CA ALA A 302 -12.41 14.04 7.37
C ALA A 302 -11.25 14.68 6.58
N ALA A 303 -10.00 14.27 6.82
CA ALA A 303 -8.83 14.73 6.08
C ALA A 303 -8.90 14.38 4.58
N ALA A 304 -9.22 13.12 4.25
CA ALA A 304 -9.38 12.68 2.86
C ALA A 304 -10.50 13.45 2.13
N PHE A 305 -11.66 13.59 2.76
CA PHE A 305 -12.78 14.35 2.20
C PHE A 305 -12.45 15.84 2.06
N ALA A 306 -11.78 16.44 3.05
CA ALA A 306 -11.44 17.86 3.02
C ALA A 306 -10.47 18.18 1.88
N LEU A 307 -9.38 17.41 1.75
CA LEU A 307 -8.44 17.58 0.66
C LEU A 307 -9.06 17.24 -0.71
N GLY A 308 -9.91 16.20 -0.76
CA GLY A 308 -10.67 15.88 -1.96
C GLY A 308 -11.58 17.04 -2.39
N ALA A 309 -12.29 17.67 -1.46
CA ALA A 309 -13.13 18.82 -1.75
C ALA A 309 -12.33 20.01 -2.32
N GLN A 310 -11.09 20.23 -1.85
CA GLN A 310 -10.20 21.24 -2.41
C GLN A 310 -9.81 20.91 -3.86
N LEU A 311 -9.32 19.70 -4.12
CA LEU A 311 -8.76 19.31 -5.42
C LEU A 311 -9.82 19.09 -6.51
N PHE A 312 -11.05 18.73 -6.14
CA PHE A 312 -12.16 18.56 -7.09
C PHE A 312 -13.01 19.83 -7.29
N ALA A 313 -12.76 20.92 -6.56
CA ALA A 313 -13.61 22.12 -6.57
C ALA A 313 -13.87 22.70 -7.96
N GLU A 314 -12.84 22.78 -8.82
CA GLU A 314 -12.97 23.32 -10.18
C GLU A 314 -13.48 22.28 -11.19
N ARG A 315 -13.15 21.01 -10.98
CA ARG A 315 -13.41 19.92 -11.94
C ARG A 315 -14.80 19.30 -11.78
N ASP A 316 -15.24 19.14 -10.53
CA ASP A 316 -16.53 18.57 -10.17
C ASP A 316 -17.07 19.28 -8.91
N PRO A 317 -17.62 20.50 -9.04
CA PRO A 317 -18.10 21.29 -7.90
C PRO A 317 -19.20 20.58 -7.10
N THR A 318 -20.00 19.73 -7.75
CA THR A 318 -21.06 18.97 -7.09
C THR A 318 -20.47 17.92 -6.17
N PHE A 319 -19.50 17.15 -6.67
CA PHE A 319 -18.79 16.16 -5.87
C PHE A 319 -18.01 16.84 -4.73
N ALA A 320 -17.28 17.92 -5.03
CA ALA A 320 -16.54 18.69 -4.03
C ALA A 320 -17.44 19.22 -2.89
N ARG A 321 -18.67 19.65 -3.20
CA ARG A 321 -19.64 20.05 -2.16
C ARG A 321 -20.04 18.88 -1.25
N VAL A 322 -20.30 17.71 -1.80
CA VAL A 322 -20.62 16.49 -1.01
C VAL A 322 -19.44 16.13 -0.10
N LEU A 323 -18.23 16.16 -0.64
CA LEU A 323 -17.01 15.89 0.14
C LEU A 323 -16.84 16.91 1.27
N ARG A 324 -17.05 18.21 1.01
CA ARG A 324 -16.99 19.25 2.04
C ARG A 324 -17.98 18.98 3.17
N GLU A 325 -19.25 18.70 2.84
CA GLU A 325 -20.29 18.39 3.82
C GLU A 325 -19.89 17.17 4.69
N LYS A 326 -19.41 16.10 4.04
CA LYS A 326 -18.97 14.88 4.73
C LYS A 326 -17.68 15.06 5.54
N ALA A 327 -16.77 15.94 5.12
CA ALA A 327 -15.57 16.28 5.88
C ALA A 327 -15.93 16.94 7.23
N HIS A 328 -16.83 17.94 7.21
CA HIS A 328 -17.29 18.60 8.42
C HIS A 328 -18.05 17.63 9.35
N ALA A 329 -18.91 16.77 8.79
CA ALA A 329 -19.66 15.78 9.55
C ALA A 329 -18.74 14.73 10.21
N ALA A 330 -17.80 14.15 9.45
CA ALA A 330 -16.85 13.17 9.98
C ALA A 330 -15.97 13.77 11.09
N TYR A 331 -15.49 15.01 10.90
CA TYR A 331 -14.70 15.70 11.93
C TYR A 331 -15.51 15.96 13.21
N ALA A 332 -16.76 16.41 13.07
CA ALA A 332 -17.65 16.60 14.21
C ALA A 332 -17.92 15.28 14.96
N LEU A 333 -18.09 14.17 14.23
CA LEU A 333 -18.24 12.83 14.80
C LEU A 333 -17.00 12.40 15.60
N GLY A 334 -15.81 12.62 15.05
CA GLY A 334 -14.54 12.32 15.72
C GLY A 334 -14.35 13.14 16.99
N ARG A 335 -14.62 14.44 16.94
CA ARG A 335 -14.58 15.33 18.11
C ARG A 335 -15.51 14.90 19.23
N ALA A 336 -16.70 14.41 18.87
CA ALA A 336 -17.68 13.95 19.85
C ALA A 336 -17.31 12.60 20.49
N ASN A 337 -16.40 11.83 19.88
CA ASN A 337 -16.08 10.46 20.27
C ASN A 337 -14.55 10.23 20.27
N PRO A 338 -13.80 10.89 21.16
CA PRO A 338 -12.35 10.73 21.25
C PRO A 338 -11.96 9.29 21.51
N GLY A 339 -10.80 8.87 20.99
CA GLY A 339 -10.31 7.50 21.06
C GLY A 339 -10.20 6.83 19.69
N VAL A 340 -9.76 5.59 19.70
CA VAL A 340 -9.36 4.83 18.50
C VAL A 340 -10.43 3.85 18.08
N CYS A 341 -10.61 3.69 16.76
CA CYS A 341 -11.42 2.62 16.17
C CYS A 341 -10.50 1.66 15.41
N GLN A 342 -10.29 0.48 15.99
CA GLN A 342 -9.42 -0.56 15.46
C GLN A 342 -10.21 -1.56 14.61
N THR A 343 -9.52 -2.32 13.75
CA THR A 343 -10.18 -3.38 12.99
C THR A 343 -10.68 -4.48 13.93
N ALA A 344 -11.73 -5.19 13.55
CA ALA A 344 -12.39 -6.19 14.36
C ALA A 344 -11.86 -7.60 14.02
N PRO A 345 -11.29 -8.35 14.99
CA PRO A 345 -10.92 -9.75 14.79
C PRO A 345 -12.15 -10.68 14.79
N ALA A 346 -12.05 -11.85 14.15
CA ALA A 346 -13.09 -12.88 14.23
C ALA A 346 -12.53 -14.24 14.72
N MET A 347 -11.84 -15.03 13.89
CA MET A 347 -11.38 -16.38 14.25
C MET A 347 -9.99 -16.39 14.89
N ALA A 348 -9.19 -15.35 14.68
CA ALA A 348 -7.84 -15.17 15.19
C ALA A 348 -7.71 -13.85 15.96
N PRO A 349 -6.74 -13.72 16.88
CA PRO A 349 -6.67 -12.57 17.79
C PRO A 349 -6.01 -11.31 17.20
N TYR A 350 -5.59 -11.31 15.93
CA TYR A 350 -4.88 -10.17 15.34
C TYR A 350 -5.85 -9.16 14.73
N PHE A 351 -5.45 -7.89 14.75
CA PHE A 351 -6.16 -6.76 14.16
C PHE A 351 -5.16 -5.62 13.96
N TYR A 352 -5.53 -4.60 13.18
CA TYR A 352 -4.76 -3.37 13.09
C TYR A 352 -4.95 -2.57 14.36
N GLU A 353 -3.87 -2.56 15.13
CA GLU A 353 -3.78 -1.81 16.37
C GLU A 353 -3.49 -0.35 16.07
N GLU A 354 -4.07 0.50 16.89
CA GLU A 354 -3.90 1.93 16.85
C GLU A 354 -4.12 2.44 18.27
N ASP A 355 -3.15 3.12 18.84
CA ASP A 355 -3.20 3.59 20.23
C ASP A 355 -3.35 5.12 20.32
N ASN A 356 -3.38 5.80 19.17
CA ASN A 356 -3.48 7.25 19.06
C ASN A 356 -4.56 7.66 18.03
N TRP A 357 -5.13 8.85 18.25
CA TRP A 357 -6.13 9.48 17.39
C TRP A 357 -5.90 10.98 17.20
N ALA A 358 -4.94 11.57 17.94
CA ALA A 358 -4.71 13.01 17.92
C ALA A 358 -4.10 13.45 16.58
N ASP A 359 -3.15 12.69 16.03
CA ASP A 359 -2.56 12.92 14.71
C ASP A 359 -3.60 12.91 13.57
N ASP A 360 -4.56 11.99 13.64
CA ASP A 360 -5.66 11.94 12.66
C ASP A 360 -6.57 13.15 12.72
N MET A 361 -6.89 13.59 13.95
CA MET A 361 -7.74 14.76 14.17
C MET A 361 -6.99 16.07 13.91
N GLU A 362 -5.68 16.13 14.18
CA GLU A 362 -4.79 17.21 13.80
C GLU A 362 -4.81 17.41 12.27
N LEU A 363 -4.55 16.33 11.52
CA LEU A 363 -4.56 16.37 10.07
C LEU A 363 -5.92 16.79 9.51
N ALA A 364 -7.01 16.26 10.08
CA ALA A 364 -8.36 16.64 9.69
C ALA A 364 -8.65 18.12 9.94
N ALA A 365 -8.26 18.64 11.11
CA ALA A 365 -8.44 20.04 11.47
C ALA A 365 -7.60 20.95 10.56
N ALA A 366 -6.35 20.59 10.28
CA ALA A 366 -5.49 21.33 9.36
C ALA A 366 -6.07 21.41 7.93
N GLU A 367 -6.59 20.30 7.41
CA GLU A 367 -7.21 20.27 6.08
C GLU A 367 -8.58 20.97 6.04
N LEU A 368 -9.34 20.96 7.13
CA LEU A 368 -10.57 21.75 7.26
C LEU A 368 -10.29 23.25 7.34
N TYR A 369 -9.22 23.66 8.03
CA TYR A 369 -8.74 25.04 8.01
C TYR A 369 -8.37 25.47 6.59
N ALA A 370 -7.60 24.65 5.86
CA ALA A 370 -7.25 24.93 4.46
C ALA A 370 -8.50 25.02 3.55
N LEU A 371 -9.51 24.19 3.80
CA LEU A 371 -10.74 24.13 3.01
C LEU A 371 -11.73 25.29 3.28
N ALA A 372 -11.84 25.76 4.53
CA ALA A 372 -12.89 26.68 4.98
C ALA A 372 -12.38 28.04 5.48
N GLY A 373 -11.11 28.14 5.89
CA GLY A 373 -10.52 29.36 6.45
C GLY A 373 -11.08 29.74 7.82
N GLU A 374 -11.71 28.82 8.54
CA GLU A 374 -12.25 29.07 9.88
C GLU A 374 -11.18 28.84 10.95
N GLU A 375 -10.78 29.90 11.67
CA GLU A 375 -9.69 29.88 12.67
C GLU A 375 -9.83 28.79 13.73
N ARG A 376 -11.06 28.42 14.11
CA ARG A 376 -11.30 27.33 15.08
C ARG A 376 -10.60 26.02 14.69
N TYR A 377 -10.49 25.72 13.39
CA TYR A 377 -9.85 24.49 12.94
C TYR A 377 -8.33 24.57 13.06
N LEU A 378 -7.74 25.75 12.91
CA LEU A 378 -6.32 25.95 13.17
C LEU A 378 -6.00 25.81 14.66
N GLU A 379 -6.83 26.41 15.53
CA GLU A 379 -6.70 26.29 16.98
C GLU A 379 -6.80 24.82 17.42
N GLU A 380 -7.82 24.09 16.94
CA GLU A 380 -8.02 22.67 17.25
C GLU A 380 -6.88 21.79 16.71
N ALA A 381 -6.33 22.08 15.52
CA ALA A 381 -5.17 21.37 14.99
C ALA A 381 -3.94 21.52 15.91
N LEU A 382 -3.67 22.73 16.39
CA LEU A 382 -2.57 23.01 17.32
C LEU A 382 -2.79 22.35 18.69
N GLU A 383 -4.04 22.25 19.15
CA GLU A 383 -4.38 21.50 20.37
C GLU A 383 -4.05 20.02 20.22
N TYR A 384 -4.42 19.39 19.10
CA TYR A 384 -4.11 17.99 18.83
C TYR A 384 -2.60 17.74 18.68
N ALA A 385 -1.89 18.62 17.95
CA ALA A 385 -0.43 18.56 17.86
C ALA A 385 0.25 18.61 19.24
N GLY A 386 -0.32 19.37 20.18
CA GLY A 386 0.16 19.45 21.56
C GLY A 386 -0.10 18.20 22.41
N MET A 387 -0.96 17.28 21.96
CA MET A 387 -1.19 15.99 22.62
C MET A 387 -0.10 14.97 22.31
N GLU A 388 0.62 15.14 21.19
CA GLU A 388 1.71 14.26 20.78
C GLU A 388 2.99 14.54 21.55
N PRO A 389 3.50 13.59 22.35
CA PRO A 389 4.70 13.81 23.15
C PRO A 389 5.99 13.84 22.31
N VAL A 390 5.96 13.33 21.06
CA VAL A 390 7.11 13.32 20.12
C VAL A 390 6.60 13.27 18.67
N THR A 391 6.95 14.26 17.85
CA THR A 391 6.87 14.20 16.37
C THR A 391 8.10 13.56 15.75
#